data_AF-A0A9D4LWI1-F1
#
_entry.id   AF-A0A9D4LWI1-F1
#
_cell.length_a   1.000
_cell.length_b   1.000
_cell.length_c   1.000
_cell.angle_alpha   90.00
_cell.angle_beta   90.00
_cell.angle_gamma   90.00
#
_symmetry.space_group_name_H-M   'P 1'
#
loop_
_entity.id
_entity.type
_entity.pdbx_description
1 polymer ?
#
loop_
_entity_poly.entity_id
_entity_poly.type
_entity_poly.pdbx_seq_one_letter_code
_entity_poly.pdbx_strand_id
1 'polypeptide(L)' 'MLYVFSCPYRGPEKGKDVVHPLKVALEDLYNGATRKLSLKKKVICAKCEGRGGKEAAVEKCPTCKGQGIQVHL' A
#
# COMPACT_ATOMS: atom_id res chain seq x y z
N MET A 1 30.98 3.53 21.13
CA MET A 1 30.65 4.31 19.92
C MET A 1 29.31 3.83 19.43
N LEU A 2 28.29 4.63 19.71
CA LEU A 2 26.87 4.33 19.61
C LEU A 2 26.43 4.39 18.13
N TYR A 3 25.93 3.29 17.58
CA TYR A 3 25.25 3.29 16.29
C TYR A 3 23.81 2.79 16.48
N VAL A 4 22.88 3.56 15.93
CA VAL A 4 21.48 3.20 15.63
C VAL A 4 20.46 3.25 16.79
N PHE A 5 20.23 4.43 17.35
CA PHE A 5 18.99 4.75 18.10
C PHE A 5 18.20 5.93 17.51
N SER A 6 18.34 6.18 16.21
CA SER A 6 17.40 7.03 15.48
C SER A 6 16.44 6.10 14.74
N CYS A 7 15.32 5.76 15.39
CA CYS A 7 14.15 5.25 14.67
C CYS A 7 13.43 6.49 14.12
N PRO A 8 13.65 6.92 12.86
CA PRO A 8 12.83 7.98 12.31
C PRO A 8 11.41 7.43 12.28
N TYR A 9 10.47 8.22 12.79
CA TYR A 9 9.04 7.94 12.64
C TYR A 9 8.77 7.88 11.13
N ARG A 10 8.83 6.68 10.54
CA ARG A 10 8.55 6.47 9.12
C ARG A 10 7.08 6.79 8.96
N GLY A 11 6.81 7.97 8.42
CA GLY A 11 5.48 8.33 7.95
C GLY A 11 4.95 7.24 7.00
N PRO A 12 3.64 7.20 6.76
CA PRO A 12 3.02 6.14 5.97
C PRO A 12 3.79 5.94 4.66
N GLU A 13 4.22 4.71 4.40
CA GLU A 13 4.94 4.38 3.17
C GLU A 13 4.06 4.76 1.97
N LYS A 14 4.63 5.55 1.04
CA LYS A 14 3.93 5.87 -0.21
C LYS A 14 3.68 4.55 -0.94
N GLY A 15 2.44 4.38 -1.41
CA GLY A 15 2.08 3.22 -2.24
C GLY A 15 2.98 3.12 -3.47
N LYS A 16 3.27 1.90 -3.90
CA LYS A 16 4.07 1.65 -5.11
C LYS A 16 3.31 2.10 -6.35
N ASP A 17 3.98 2.81 -7.25
CA ASP A 17 3.41 3.18 -8.54
C ASP A 17 3.20 1.94 -9.43
N VAL A 18 2.11 1.94 -10.19
CA VAL A 18 1.77 0.87 -11.15
C VAL A 18 1.76 1.48 -12.55
N VAL A 19 2.76 1.15 -13.35
CA VAL A 19 2.84 1.58 -14.75
C VAL A 19 2.24 0.47 -15.65
N HIS A 20 1.23 0.82 -16.45
CA HIS A 20 0.64 -0.10 -17.42
C HIS A 20 0.83 0.45 -18.85
N PRO A 21 1.79 -0.09 -19.63
CA PRO A 21 2.03 0.40 -20.99
C PRO A 21 0.88 -0.01 -21.91
N LEU A 22 0.22 0.99 -22.50
CA LEU A 22 -0.83 0.80 -23.50
C LEU A 22 -0.21 0.80 -24.90
N LYS A 23 -0.24 -0.34 -25.58
CA LYS A 23 0.17 -0.44 -26.99
C LYS A 23 -0.94 0.10 -27.88
N VAL A 24 -0.66 1.15 -28.65
CA VAL A 24 -1.59 1.80 -29.58
C VAL A 24 -1.04 1.73 -31.02
N ALA A 25 -1.93 1.66 -31.99
CA ALA A 25 -1.58 1.78 -33.41
C ALA A 25 -1.50 3.27 -33.81
N LEU A 26 -0.75 3.59 -34.86
CA LEU A 26 -0.64 4.96 -35.39
C LEU A 26 -1.98 5.50 -35.90
N GLU A 27 -2.81 4.63 -36.47
CA GLU A 27 -4.15 4.97 -36.98
C GLU A 27 -5.11 5.38 -35.84
N ASP A 28 -5.02 4.70 -34.69
CA ASP A 28 -5.81 5.01 -33.49
C ASP A 28 -5.36 6.32 -32.83
N LEU A 29 -4.09 6.71 -33.01
CA LEU A 29 -3.58 8.01 -32.59
C LEU A 29 -4.07 9.14 -33.49
N TYR A 30 -4.20 8.87 -34.80
CA TYR A 30 -4.60 9.89 -35.78
C TYR A 30 -6.13 10.13 -35.75
N ASN A 31 -6.92 9.07 -35.67
CA ASN A 31 -8.38 9.14 -35.69
C ASN A 31 -9.01 9.32 -34.30
N GLY A 32 -8.23 9.06 -33.25
CA GLY A 32 -8.68 9.12 -31.86
C GLY A 32 -9.53 7.91 -31.47
N ALA A 33 -8.96 6.98 -30.70
CA ALA A 33 -9.67 5.80 -30.18
C ALA A 33 -9.87 5.88 -28.66
N THR A 34 -11.08 5.59 -28.18
CA THR A 34 -11.36 5.47 -26.74
C THR A 34 -11.18 4.02 -26.29
N ARG A 35 -10.14 3.75 -25.49
CA ARG A 35 -9.88 2.41 -24.93
C ARG A 35 -10.19 2.39 -23.44
N LYS A 36 -11.02 1.44 -23.01
CA LYS A 36 -11.36 1.25 -21.59
C LYS A 36 -10.22 0.51 -20.89
N LEU A 37 -9.49 1.20 -20.02
CA LEU A 37 -8.42 0.61 -19.21
C LEU A 37 -8.97 0.13 -17.86
N SER A 38 -8.97 -1.18 -17.64
CA SER A 38 -9.38 -1.79 -16.37
C SER A 38 -8.20 -1.89 -15.40
N LEU A 39 -7.97 -0.86 -14.59
CA LEU A 39 -6.94 -0.87 -13.55
C LEU A 39 -7.47 -1.49 -12.25
N LYS A 40 -6.76 -2.49 -11.73
CA LYS A 40 -7.02 -3.05 -10.40
C LYS A 40 -6.14 -2.32 -9.38
N LYS A 41 -6.72 -1.38 -8.65
CA LYS A 41 -6.06 -0.71 -7.51
C LYS A 41 -6.42 -1.38 -6.19
N LYS A 42 -5.46 -1.47 -5.26
CA LYS A 42 -5.75 -1.86 -3.88
C LYS A 42 -6.45 -0.69 -3.19
N VAL A 43 -7.68 -0.89 -2.75
CA VAL A 43 -8.47 0.11 -2.03
C VAL A 43 -8.71 -0.39 -0.61
N ILE A 44 -8.78 0.53 0.34
CA ILE A 44 -9.19 0.24 1.71
C ILE A 44 -10.57 -0.41 1.68
N CYS A 45 -10.71 -1.54 2.37
CA CYS A 45 -11.98 -2.26 2.40
C CYS A 45 -13.03 -1.45 3.19
N ALA A 46 -14.19 -1.18 2.59
CA ALA A 46 -15.25 -0.40 3.21
C ALA A 46 -15.85 -1.06 4.47
N LYS A 47 -15.78 -2.40 4.58
CA LYS A 47 -16.35 -3.15 5.71
C LYS A 47 -15.49 -3.12 6.98
N CYS A 48 -14.18 -2.95 6.83
CA CYS A 48 -13.24 -2.95 7.96
C CYS A 48 -12.40 -1.68 8.04
N GLU A 49 -12.60 -0.73 7.11
CA GLU A 49 -11.90 0.56 7.02
C GLU A 49 -10.37 0.43 7.11
N GLY A 50 -9.81 -0.70 6.69
CA GLY A 50 -8.38 -0.96 6.76
C GLY A 50 -7.85 -1.41 8.12
N ARG A 51 -8.71 -1.66 9.12
CA ARG A 51 -8.32 -2.21 10.44
C ARG A 51 -7.79 -3.65 10.38
N GLY A 52 -8.05 -4.38 9.30
CA GLY A 52 -7.55 -5.76 9.13
C GLY A 52 -8.26 -6.82 9.99
N GLY A 53 -9.32 -6.45 10.72
CA GLY A 53 -10.15 -7.36 11.53
C GLY A 53 -11.55 -6.79 11.78
N LYS A 54 -12.41 -7.57 12.44
CA LYS A 54 -13.72 -7.07 12.95
C LYS A 54 -13.48 -6.06 14.07
N GLU A 55 -14.41 -5.13 14.27
CA GLU A 55 -14.23 -3.97 15.16
C GLU A 55 -13.77 -4.31 16.59
N ALA A 56 -14.11 -5.48 17.09
CA ALA A 56 -13.76 -5.96 18.44
C ALA A 56 -12.64 -7.02 18.47
N ALA A 57 -12.09 -7.42 17.32
CA ALA A 57 -11.10 -8.50 17.24
C ALA A 57 -9.65 -8.00 17.06
N VAL A 58 -9.46 -6.68 16.94
CA VAL A 58 -8.13 -6.08 16.74
C VAL A 58 -7.54 -5.73 18.10
N GLU A 59 -6.92 -6.70 18.76
CA GLU A 59 -6.13 -6.46 19.96
C GLU A 59 -4.67 -6.17 19.62
N LYS A 60 -4.07 -5.22 20.33
CA LYS A 60 -2.65 -4.91 20.17
C LYS A 60 -1.83 -6.04 20.79
N CYS A 61 -0.92 -6.63 20.02
CA CYS A 61 -0.01 -7.66 20.52
C CYS A 61 0.74 -7.12 21.76
N PRO A 62 0.70 -7.80 22.92
CA PRO A 62 1.32 -7.31 24.15
C PRO A 62 2.85 -7.28 24.05
N THR A 63 3.43 -8.19 23.26
CA THR A 63 4.88 -8.38 23.16
C THR A 63 5.55 -7.38 22.22
N CYS A 64 4.91 -6.99 21.12
CA CYS A 64 5.44 -6.00 20.18
C CYS A 64 4.72 -4.63 20.22
N LYS A 65 3.67 -4.50 21.05
CA LYS A 65 2.81 -3.30 21.20
C LYS A 65 2.32 -2.70 19.87
N GLY A 66 2.19 -3.52 18.83
CA GLY A 66 1.77 -3.09 17.49
C GLY A 66 2.88 -2.53 16.60
N GLN A 67 4.15 -2.60 17.03
CA GLN A 67 5.29 -2.15 16.23
C GLN A 67 5.82 -3.23 15.26
N GLY A 68 5.37 -4.48 15.39
CA GLY A 68 5.73 -5.56 14.46
C GLY A 68 7.18 -6.03 14.54
N ILE A 69 7.93 -5.59 15.55
CA ILE A 69 9.34 -5.94 15.77
C ILE A 69 9.48 -6.45 17.20
N GLN A 70 10.18 -7.57 17.38
CA GLN A 70 10.70 -8.02 18.67
C GLN A 70 12.21 -8.14 18.55
N VAL A 71 12.93 -7.34 19.31
CA VAL A 71 14.39 -7.42 19.40
C VAL A 71 14.70 -8.43 20.49
N HIS A 72 15.06 -9.65 20.09
CA HIS A 72 15.72 -10.59 20.98
C HIS A 72 17.22 -10.24 20.98
N LEU A 73 17.76 -9.97 22.17
CA LEU A 73 19.21 -9.85 22.42
C LEU A 73 19.84 -11.24 22.49
#